data_AF-A0A0R3SAE5-F1
#
_entry.id   AF-A0A0R3SAE5-F1
#
_cell.length_a   1.000
_cell.length_b   1.000
_cell.length_c   1.000
_cell.angle_alpha   90.00
_cell.angle_beta   90.00
_cell.angle_gamma   90.00
#
_symmetry.space_group_name_H-M   'P 1'
#
loop_
_entity.id
_entity.type
_entity.pdbx_description
1 polymer ?
#
loop_
_entity_poly.entity_id
_entity_poly.type
_entity_poly.pdbx_seq_one_letter_code
_entity_poly.pdbx_strand_id
1 'polypeptide(L)'
;MLIGHFFQGDVVPACTLPCSFYSYETDRSTSTWPTKSWQLAWLNTSIGRTVLQMSEMSEYRRALELLNQSSDVNKTTTREILRILEQNNALERNLLAITVVRPNWNLHKVAEKEVLSLTSFLSQTGGLLSIWIGLTMICVVEILELIINCCYVFMFKRRENQEHRISSKELASPQIQTPPPKNSKRMKHNNKKKSNQNNKDKAVPNSVVVPLGEYEDTAD
;
A
#
# COMPACT_ATOMS: atom_id res chain seq x y z
N MET A 1 -12.92 -16.99 -47.58
CA MET A 1 -13.79 -15.81 -47.73
C MET A 1 -13.40 -14.81 -46.67
N LEU A 2 -12.59 -13.80 -47.02
CA LEU A 2 -12.18 -12.75 -46.09
C LEU A 2 -13.25 -11.65 -46.12
N ILE A 3 -13.90 -11.39 -44.98
CA ILE A 3 -14.86 -10.28 -44.86
C ILE A 3 -14.06 -9.02 -44.55
N GLY A 4 -13.67 -8.30 -45.60
CA GLY A 4 -13.09 -6.96 -45.47
C GLY A 4 -14.18 -5.95 -45.16
N HIS A 5 -14.31 -5.54 -43.90
CA HIS A 5 -15.15 -4.40 -43.54
C HIS A 5 -14.47 -3.10 -44.00
N PHE A 6 -15.11 -2.44 -44.97
CA PHE A 6 -14.74 -1.11 -45.44
C PHE A 6 -15.21 -0.09 -44.40
N PHE A 7 -14.31 0.41 -43.56
CA PHE A 7 -14.62 1.45 -42.57
C PHE A 7 -14.65 2.82 -43.24
N GLN A 8 -15.81 3.47 -43.23
CA GLN A 8 -16.02 4.80 -43.79
C GLN A 8 -16.35 5.78 -42.65
N GLY A 9 -15.32 6.48 -42.17
CA GLY A 9 -15.42 7.50 -41.12
C GLY A 9 -14.17 7.52 -40.23
N ASP A 10 -13.58 8.71 -40.05
CA ASP A 10 -12.41 8.96 -39.20
C ASP A 10 -12.75 8.94 -37.70
N VAL A 11 -13.32 7.82 -37.24
CA VAL A 11 -13.46 7.49 -35.82
C VAL A 11 -12.93 6.08 -35.61
N VAL A 12 -11.68 5.98 -35.15
CA VAL A 12 -11.15 4.74 -34.59
C VAL A 12 -12.14 4.32 -33.48
N PRO A 13 -12.74 3.11 -33.53
CA PRO A 13 -13.69 2.69 -32.51
C PRO A 13 -13.00 2.75 -31.15
N ALA A 14 -13.65 3.39 -30.17
CA ALA A 14 -13.02 3.78 -28.91
C ALA A 14 -12.25 2.61 -28.26
N CYS A 15 -10.92 2.64 -28.38
CA CYS A 15 -10.06 1.57 -27.89
C CYS A 15 -10.01 1.59 -26.37
N THR A 16 -10.79 0.71 -25.73
CA THR A 16 -10.69 0.44 -24.30
C THR A 16 -9.37 -0.28 -24.00
N LEU A 17 -8.58 0.26 -23.07
CA LEU A 17 -7.36 -0.43 -22.60
C LEU A 17 -7.77 -1.73 -21.87
N PRO A 18 -7.17 -2.89 -22.19
CA PRO A 18 -7.46 -4.13 -21.48
C PRO A 18 -6.96 -4.07 -20.03
N CYS A 19 -7.74 -4.61 -19.09
CA CYS A 19 -7.40 -4.62 -17.65
C CYS A 19 -6.16 -5.48 -17.30
N SER A 20 -5.68 -6.29 -18.23
CA SER A 20 -4.45 -7.07 -18.10
C SER A 20 -3.67 -6.95 -19.42
N PHE A 21 -2.45 -6.41 -19.33
CA PHE A 21 -1.50 -6.33 -20.44
C PHE A 21 -0.07 -6.44 -19.92
N TYR A 22 0.83 -6.86 -20.79
CA TYR A 22 2.26 -6.82 -20.56
C TYR A 22 2.87 -5.72 -21.41
N SER A 23 3.51 -4.75 -20.77
CA SER A 23 4.37 -3.77 -21.42
C SER A 23 5.84 -4.12 -21.17
N TYR A 24 6.69 -3.84 -22.14
CA TYR A 24 8.14 -3.99 -22.04
C TYR A 24 8.77 -2.62 -22.24
N GLU A 25 9.44 -2.10 -21.21
CA GLU A 25 10.30 -0.93 -21.35
C GLU A 25 11.59 -1.36 -22.07
N THR A 26 12.03 -0.57 -23.05
CA THR A 26 13.14 -0.94 -23.94
C THR A 26 14.18 0.17 -23.97
N ASP A 27 15.25 -0.02 -23.20
CA ASP A 27 16.48 0.77 -23.38
C ASP A 27 17.18 0.37 -24.67
N ARG A 28 17.60 1.36 -25.45
CA ARG A 28 18.31 1.16 -26.71
C ARG A 28 19.70 1.78 -26.61
N SER A 29 20.71 0.96 -26.84
CA SER A 29 22.11 1.38 -26.93
C SER A 29 22.69 0.87 -28.23
N THR A 30 23.46 1.71 -28.92
CA THR A 30 24.12 1.40 -30.18
C THR A 30 25.62 1.54 -30.04
N SER A 31 26.37 0.63 -30.66
CA SER A 31 27.83 0.68 -30.73
C SER A 31 28.27 0.45 -32.17
N THR A 32 29.48 0.93 -32.52
CA THR A 32 30.05 0.71 -33.84
C THR A 32 30.56 -0.72 -33.97
N TRP A 33 30.00 -1.45 -34.94
CA TRP A 33 30.32 -2.84 -35.23
C TRP A 33 30.12 -3.09 -36.74
N PRO A 34 30.91 -3.96 -37.41
CA PRO A 34 32.04 -4.73 -36.89
C PRO A 34 33.36 -3.94 -36.84
N THR A 35 34.26 -4.30 -35.92
CA THR A 35 35.61 -3.70 -35.87
C THR A 35 36.47 -4.13 -37.06
N LYS A 36 37.33 -3.23 -37.57
CA LYS A 36 38.22 -3.49 -38.72
C LYS A 36 39.06 -4.77 -38.56
N SER A 37 39.55 -5.05 -37.36
CA SER A 37 40.31 -6.28 -37.05
C SER A 37 39.46 -7.55 -37.11
N TRP A 38 38.20 -7.49 -36.69
CA TRP A 38 37.28 -8.64 -36.74
C TRP A 38 36.77 -8.92 -38.16
N GLN A 39 36.63 -7.89 -39.01
CA GLN A 39 36.17 -8.03 -40.39
C GLN A 39 36.99 -9.09 -41.16
N LEU A 40 38.32 -9.04 -41.12
CA LEU A 40 39.19 -10.03 -41.78
C LEU A 40 39.02 -11.45 -41.24
N ALA A 41 38.89 -11.60 -39.92
CA ALA A 41 38.69 -12.90 -39.28
C ALA A 41 37.34 -13.52 -39.67
N TRP A 42 36.26 -12.72 -39.69
CA TRP A 42 34.94 -13.15 -40.12
C TRP A 42 34.88 -13.48 -41.60
N LEU A 43 35.56 -12.69 -42.45
CA LEU A 43 35.64 -12.93 -43.89
C LEU A 43 36.27 -14.28 -44.26
N ASN A 44 37.15 -14.83 -43.41
CA ASN A 44 37.73 -16.16 -43.63
C ASN A 44 36.72 -17.31 -43.37
N THR A 45 35.62 -17.06 -42.64
CA THR A 45 34.57 -18.06 -42.38
C THR A 45 33.81 -18.44 -43.66
N SER A 46 33.08 -19.57 -43.63
CA SER A 46 32.29 -20.05 -44.77
C SER A 46 31.26 -19.02 -45.27
N ILE A 47 30.54 -18.36 -44.34
CA ILE A 47 29.59 -17.28 -44.68
C ILE A 47 30.34 -16.06 -45.25
N GLY A 48 31.45 -15.67 -44.63
CA GLY A 48 32.27 -14.53 -45.09
C GLY A 48 32.79 -14.71 -46.52
N ARG A 49 33.21 -15.93 -46.88
CA ARG A 49 33.64 -16.29 -48.24
C ARG A 49 32.53 -16.18 -49.29
N THR A 50 31.27 -16.44 -48.91
CA THR A 50 30.12 -16.22 -49.81
C THR A 50 29.86 -14.73 -50.01
N VAL A 51 29.90 -13.93 -48.94
CA VAL A 51 29.73 -12.46 -49.03
C VAL A 51 30.84 -11.79 -49.84
N LEU A 52 32.07 -12.32 -49.77
CA LEU A 52 33.22 -11.88 -50.59
C LEU A 52 33.03 -12.04 -52.10
N GLN A 53 32.04 -12.79 -52.57
CA GLN A 53 31.76 -12.93 -54.01
C GLN A 53 31.06 -11.70 -54.61
N MET A 54 30.40 -10.88 -53.78
CA MET A 54 29.72 -9.66 -54.24
C MET A 54 30.70 -8.61 -54.79
N SER A 55 30.24 -7.86 -55.80
CA SER A 55 31.05 -6.87 -56.53
C SER A 55 31.59 -5.75 -55.62
N GLU A 56 30.81 -5.36 -54.59
CA GLU A 56 31.17 -4.31 -53.61
C GLU A 56 32.35 -4.71 -52.70
N MET A 57 32.72 -6.00 -52.66
CA MET A 57 33.77 -6.55 -51.79
C MET A 57 35.13 -6.75 -52.51
N SER A 58 35.35 -6.12 -53.68
CA SER A 58 36.60 -6.23 -54.45
C SER A 58 37.85 -5.90 -53.61
N GLU A 59 37.79 -4.81 -52.86
CA GLU A 59 38.92 -4.32 -52.06
C GLU A 59 39.23 -5.25 -50.88
N TYR A 60 38.19 -5.80 -50.24
CA TYR A 60 38.35 -6.80 -49.18
C TYR A 60 38.95 -8.11 -49.72
N ARG A 61 38.63 -8.49 -50.96
CA ARG A 61 39.23 -9.65 -51.65
C ARG A 61 40.72 -9.43 -51.88
N ARG A 62 41.13 -8.25 -52.38
CA ARG A 62 42.54 -7.87 -52.55
C ARG A 62 43.28 -7.85 -51.20
N ALA A 63 42.69 -7.31 -50.14
CA ALA A 63 43.28 -7.31 -48.81
C ALA A 63 43.51 -8.73 -48.26
N LEU A 64 42.58 -9.66 -48.52
CA LEU A 64 42.70 -11.07 -48.12
C LEU A 64 43.75 -11.84 -48.94
N GLU A 65 43.89 -11.52 -50.23
CA GLU A 65 44.94 -12.09 -51.09
C GLU A 65 46.34 -11.69 -50.62
N LEU A 66 46.54 -10.40 -50.30
CA LEU A 66 47.79 -9.90 -49.70
C LEU A 66 48.14 -10.62 -48.38
N LEU A 67 47.15 -10.92 -47.54
CA LEU A 67 47.32 -11.69 -46.30
C LEU A 67 47.71 -13.15 -46.55
N ASN A 68 47.07 -13.80 -47.53
CA ASN A 68 47.28 -15.21 -47.83
C ASN A 68 48.60 -15.48 -48.59
N GLN A 69 49.12 -14.48 -49.31
CA GLN A 69 50.37 -14.58 -50.05
C GLN A 69 51.61 -14.31 -49.17
N SER A 70 51.48 -13.53 -48.09
CA SER A 70 52.58 -13.22 -47.18
C SER A 70 52.72 -14.29 -46.08
N SER A 71 53.63 -15.26 -46.27
CA SER A 71 53.99 -16.22 -45.21
C SER A 71 54.74 -15.57 -44.03
N ASP A 72 55.24 -14.34 -44.20
CA ASP A 72 55.80 -13.51 -43.13
C ASP A 72 55.18 -12.10 -43.23
N VAL A 73 54.60 -11.62 -42.14
CA VAL A 73 53.73 -10.43 -42.12
C VAL A 73 54.59 -9.17 -41.99
N ASN A 74 55.10 -8.71 -43.13
CA ASN A 74 55.84 -7.46 -43.22
C ASN A 74 54.99 -6.27 -42.73
N LYS A 75 55.57 -5.45 -41.84
CA LYS A 75 54.94 -4.23 -41.25
C LYS A 75 54.48 -3.20 -42.29
N THR A 76 54.96 -3.28 -43.52
CA THR A 76 54.52 -2.47 -44.67
C THR A 76 53.20 -3.00 -45.24
N THR A 77 53.12 -4.31 -45.53
CA THR A 77 51.92 -5.00 -46.03
C THR A 77 50.73 -4.80 -45.08
N THR A 78 50.96 -4.92 -43.76
CA THR A 78 49.91 -4.67 -42.75
C THR A 78 49.33 -3.25 -42.85
N ARG A 79 50.14 -2.23 -43.14
CA ARG A 79 49.68 -0.84 -43.28
C ARG A 79 48.89 -0.60 -44.55
N GLU A 80 49.22 -1.29 -45.65
CA GLU A 80 48.44 -1.24 -46.88
C GLU A 80 47.05 -1.88 -46.68
N ILE A 81 47.01 -3.07 -46.07
CA ILE A 81 45.76 -3.75 -45.69
C ILE A 81 44.89 -2.84 -44.80
N LEU A 82 45.47 -2.24 -43.76
CA LEU A 82 44.74 -1.34 -42.85
C LEU A 82 44.17 -0.13 -43.59
N ARG A 83 44.89 0.47 -44.55
CA ARG A 83 44.37 1.58 -45.37
C ARG A 83 43.20 1.17 -46.24
N ILE A 84 43.28 0.00 -46.88
CA ILE A 84 42.18 -0.55 -47.70
C ILE A 84 40.93 -0.73 -46.83
N LEU A 85 41.10 -1.26 -45.62
CA LEU A 85 40.01 -1.46 -44.66
C LEU A 85 39.45 -0.14 -44.09
N GLU A 86 40.29 0.86 -43.86
CA GLU A 86 39.87 2.17 -43.36
C GLU A 86 39.07 2.95 -44.42
N GLN A 87 39.45 2.82 -45.70
CA GLN A 87 38.78 3.51 -46.80
C GLN A 87 37.45 2.87 -47.22
N ASN A 88 37.28 1.55 -47.05
CA ASN A 88 36.05 0.84 -47.44
C ASN A 88 35.17 0.47 -46.23
N ASN A 89 33.94 0.98 -46.22
CA ASN A 89 32.95 0.77 -45.15
C ASN A 89 31.74 -0.10 -45.58
N ALA A 90 31.84 -0.88 -46.67
CA ALA A 90 30.75 -1.72 -47.16
C ALA A 90 30.19 -2.70 -46.10
N LEU A 91 31.07 -3.33 -45.30
CA LEU A 91 30.64 -4.25 -44.23
C LEU A 91 29.91 -3.52 -43.09
N GLU A 92 30.35 -2.32 -42.71
CA GLU A 92 29.76 -1.52 -41.63
C GLU A 92 28.40 -0.92 -42.00
N ARG A 93 28.10 -0.79 -43.30
CA ARG A 93 26.80 -0.31 -43.79
C ARG A 93 25.77 -1.43 -43.97
N ASN A 94 26.24 -2.63 -44.33
CA ASN A 94 25.38 -3.75 -44.70
C ASN A 94 25.17 -4.79 -43.58
N LEU A 95 26.00 -4.80 -42.53
CA LEU A 95 25.86 -5.72 -41.40
C LEU A 95 25.26 -5.02 -40.18
N LEU A 96 24.24 -5.62 -39.58
CA LEU A 96 23.60 -5.17 -38.36
C LEU A 96 23.52 -6.33 -37.36
N ALA A 97 24.03 -6.12 -36.14
CA ALA A 97 23.86 -7.04 -35.03
C ALA A 97 22.80 -6.49 -34.06
N ILE A 98 21.72 -7.24 -33.83
CA ILE A 98 20.67 -6.91 -32.86
C ILE A 98 20.73 -7.93 -31.72
N THR A 99 21.16 -7.49 -30.55
CA THR A 99 21.21 -8.33 -29.34
C THR A 99 20.11 -7.89 -28.38
N VAL A 100 19.09 -8.73 -28.19
CA VAL A 100 18.03 -8.49 -27.22
C VAL A 100 18.38 -9.22 -25.92
N VAL A 101 18.68 -8.47 -24.86
CA VAL A 101 19.01 -9.01 -23.53
C VAL A 101 18.04 -8.44 -22.51
N ARG A 102 17.50 -9.30 -21.64
CA ARG A 102 16.73 -8.87 -20.47
C ARG A 102 17.72 -8.62 -19.31
N PRO A 103 17.84 -7.41 -18.75
CA PRO A 103 18.84 -7.13 -17.72
C PRO A 103 18.52 -7.79 -16.38
N ASN A 104 17.23 -7.93 -16.03
CA ASN A 104 16.76 -8.55 -14.79
C ASN A 104 15.55 -9.46 -15.06
N TRP A 105 15.45 -10.58 -14.35
CA TRP A 105 14.28 -11.48 -14.44
C TRP A 105 13.06 -11.01 -13.64
N ASN A 106 13.21 -9.95 -12.84
CA ASN A 106 12.16 -9.35 -12.02
C ASN A 106 10.99 -8.84 -12.89
N LEU A 107 9.77 -9.19 -12.51
CA LEU A 107 8.54 -8.70 -13.15
C LEU A 107 7.95 -7.55 -12.33
N HIS A 108 7.86 -6.36 -12.94
CA HIS A 108 7.21 -5.21 -12.31
C HIS A 108 5.69 -5.29 -12.50
N LYS A 109 4.97 -5.83 -11.50
CA LYS A 109 3.51 -5.96 -11.53
C LYS A 109 2.84 -4.69 -10.99
N VAL A 110 2.41 -3.82 -11.90
CA VAL A 110 1.48 -2.72 -11.57
C VAL A 110 0.06 -3.29 -11.57
N ALA A 111 -0.68 -3.05 -10.49
CA ALA A 111 -2.09 -3.33 -10.40
C ALA A 111 -2.77 -2.17 -9.70
N GLU A 112 -3.74 -1.55 -10.38
CA GLU A 112 -4.61 -0.55 -9.77
C GLU A 112 -5.46 -1.24 -8.69
N LYS A 113 -5.52 -0.65 -7.50
CA LYS A 113 -6.30 -1.14 -6.36
C LYS A 113 -7.35 -0.10 -5.99
N GLU A 114 -8.54 -0.57 -5.63
CA GLU A 114 -9.62 0.29 -5.15
C GLU A 114 -9.16 1.07 -3.91
N VAL A 115 -9.11 2.41 -4.03
CA VAL A 115 -8.66 3.30 -2.94
C VAL A 115 -9.69 3.34 -1.79
N LEU A 116 -10.95 3.04 -2.07
CA LEU A 116 -12.08 3.11 -1.13
C LEU A 116 -12.94 1.85 -1.21
N SER A 117 -12.51 0.78 -0.55
CA SER A 117 -13.34 -0.42 -0.39
C SER A 117 -14.56 -0.14 0.49
N LEU A 118 -15.73 -0.69 0.10
CA LEU A 118 -16.97 -0.62 0.89
C LEU A 118 -16.78 -1.09 2.33
N THR A 119 -15.91 -2.06 2.57
CA THR A 119 -15.56 -2.56 3.91
C THR A 119 -14.94 -1.46 4.78
N SER A 120 -14.12 -0.58 4.22
CA SER A 120 -13.53 0.56 4.94
C SER A 120 -14.58 1.60 5.28
N PHE A 121 -15.48 1.92 4.34
CA PHE A 121 -16.60 2.83 4.57
C PHE A 121 -17.53 2.30 5.68
N LEU A 122 -17.96 1.04 5.59
CA LEU A 122 -18.82 0.41 6.59
C LEU A 122 -18.16 0.30 7.97
N SER A 123 -16.84 0.05 8.03
CA SER A 123 -16.08 0.04 9.28
C SER A 123 -16.04 1.42 9.95
N GLN A 124 -15.79 2.49 9.18
CA GLN A 124 -15.80 3.86 9.69
C GLN A 124 -17.19 4.29 10.16
N THR A 125 -18.23 4.02 9.36
CA THR A 125 -19.62 4.33 9.73
C THR A 125 -20.09 3.52 10.94
N GLY A 126 -19.77 2.22 11.01
CA GLY A 126 -20.12 1.35 12.15
C GLY A 126 -19.43 1.78 13.45
N GLY A 127 -18.16 2.22 13.37
CA GLY A 127 -17.45 2.81 14.51
C GLY A 127 -18.17 4.03 15.06
N LEU A 128 -18.53 4.99 14.20
CA LEU A 128 -19.25 6.19 14.61
C LEU A 128 -20.66 5.89 15.14
N LEU A 129 -21.41 5.00 14.47
CA LEU A 129 -22.76 4.60 14.90
C LEU A 129 -22.76 3.89 16.26
N SER A 130 -21.78 3.03 16.55
CA SER A 130 -21.72 2.33 17.84
C SER A 130 -21.46 3.28 19.01
N ILE A 131 -20.57 4.27 18.84
CA ILE A 131 -20.34 5.34 19.82
C ILE A 131 -21.61 6.20 19.99
N TRP A 132 -22.26 6.56 18.88
CA TRP A 132 -23.48 7.37 18.91
C TRP A 132 -24.63 6.66 19.64
N ILE A 133 -24.87 5.38 19.35
CA ILE A 133 -25.86 4.56 20.06
C ILE A 133 -25.50 4.45 21.55
N GLY A 134 -24.23 4.19 21.89
CA GLY A 134 -23.75 4.15 23.27
C GLY A 134 -24.03 5.46 24.04
N LEU A 135 -23.77 6.61 23.41
CA LEU A 135 -24.07 7.93 23.98
C LEU A 135 -25.58 8.15 24.16
N THR A 136 -26.40 7.77 23.18
CA THR A 136 -27.87 7.90 23.32
C THR A 136 -28.42 7.03 24.45
N MET A 137 -27.85 5.84 24.67
CA MET A 137 -28.30 4.92 25.73
C MET A 137 -28.03 5.49 27.12
N ILE A 138 -26.82 6.03 27.39
CA ILE A 138 -26.52 6.65 28.69
C ILE A 138 -27.42 7.86 28.95
N CYS A 139 -27.64 8.73 27.95
CA CYS A 139 -28.57 9.86 28.09
C CYS A 139 -30.03 9.42 28.35
N VAL A 140 -30.48 8.31 27.75
CA VAL A 140 -31.83 7.76 28.03
C VAL A 140 -31.94 7.28 29.48
N VAL A 141 -30.91 6.64 30.03
CA VAL A 141 -30.90 6.22 31.45
C VAL A 141 -30.97 7.44 32.38
N GLU A 142 -30.15 8.47 32.14
CA GLU A 142 -30.17 9.72 32.93
C GLU A 142 -31.54 10.42 32.88
N ILE A 143 -32.18 10.46 31.72
CA ILE A 143 -33.53 11.02 31.57
C ILE A 143 -34.57 10.21 32.36
N LEU A 144 -34.47 8.87 32.36
CA LEU A 144 -35.38 8.01 33.13
C LEU A 144 -35.20 8.20 34.65
N GLU A 145 -33.97 8.28 35.14
CA GLU A 145 -33.69 8.56 36.55
C GLU A 145 -34.23 9.95 36.96
N LEU A 146 -34.03 10.96 36.11
CA LEU A 146 -34.55 12.32 36.32
C LEU A 146 -36.08 12.33 36.39
N ILE A 147 -36.77 11.60 35.50
CA ILE A 147 -38.24 11.48 35.52
C ILE A 147 -38.71 10.82 36.82
N ILE A 148 -38.11 9.68 37.22
CA ILE A 148 -38.50 8.96 38.44
C ILE A 148 -38.32 9.85 39.69
N ASN A 149 -37.16 10.50 39.80
CA ASN A 149 -36.86 11.38 40.94
C ASN A 149 -37.78 12.62 40.95
N CYS A 150 -38.05 13.22 39.79
CA CYS A 150 -38.99 14.33 39.65
C CYS A 150 -40.42 13.93 40.07
N CYS A 151 -40.90 12.77 39.62
CA CYS A 151 -42.20 12.24 40.02
C CYS A 151 -42.28 11.96 41.53
N TYR A 152 -41.22 11.40 42.14
CA TYR A 152 -41.16 11.16 43.57
C TYR A 152 -41.24 12.47 44.38
N VAL A 153 -40.40 13.46 44.03
CA VAL A 153 -40.40 14.79 44.68
C VAL A 153 -41.73 15.51 44.49
N PHE A 154 -42.34 15.45 43.30
CA PHE A 154 -43.63 16.07 43.03
C PHE A 154 -44.77 15.44 43.85
N MET A 155 -44.81 14.11 43.94
CA MET A 155 -45.78 13.39 44.76
C MET A 155 -45.60 13.68 46.26
N PHE A 156 -44.35 13.70 46.74
CA PHE A 156 -44.05 14.03 48.14
C PHE A 156 -44.43 15.46 48.48
N LYS A 157 -44.07 16.44 47.63
CA LYS A 157 -44.45 17.86 47.80
C LYS A 157 -45.96 18.09 47.70
N ARG A 158 -46.68 17.29 46.89
CA ARG A 158 -48.16 17.28 46.90
C ARG A 158 -48.72 16.78 48.23
N ARG A 159 -48.09 15.79 48.86
CA ARG A 159 -48.49 15.25 50.17
C ARG A 159 -48.25 16.25 51.30
N GLU A 160 -47.09 16.92 51.33
CA GLU A 160 -46.80 17.98 52.30
C GLU A 160 -47.78 19.17 52.18
N ASN A 161 -48.07 19.62 50.94
CA ASN A 161 -49.10 20.64 50.70
C ASN A 161 -50.53 20.19 51.06
N GLN A 162 -50.82 18.88 51.12
CA GLN A 162 -52.09 18.37 51.63
C GLN A 162 -52.13 18.45 53.17
N GLU A 163 -51.07 18.03 53.86
CA GLU A 163 -51.02 18.08 55.34
C GLU A 163 -51.05 19.52 55.86
N HIS A 164 -50.34 20.46 55.22
CA HIS A 164 -50.45 21.88 55.56
C HIS A 164 -51.87 22.44 55.34
N ARG A 165 -52.58 21.97 54.30
CA ARG A 165 -54.00 22.31 54.05
C ARG A 165 -54.99 21.64 55.00
N ILE A 166 -54.59 20.57 55.70
CA ILE A 166 -55.38 19.93 56.75
C ILE A 166 -55.16 20.66 58.08
N SER A 167 -53.90 20.92 58.45
CA SER A 167 -53.56 21.66 59.69
C SER A 167 -54.11 23.10 59.68
N SER A 168 -54.09 23.81 58.55
CA SER A 168 -54.72 25.15 58.47
C SER A 168 -56.26 25.14 58.53
N LYS A 169 -56.93 23.99 58.39
CA LYS A 169 -58.37 23.86 58.67
C LYS A 169 -58.64 23.62 60.16
N GLU A 170 -57.70 23.00 60.86
CA GLU A 170 -57.79 22.72 62.30
C GLU A 170 -57.67 24.01 63.13
N LEU A 171 -56.90 24.99 62.65
CA LEU A 171 -56.75 26.32 63.28
C LEU A 171 -58.00 27.23 63.19
N ALA A 172 -59.11 26.75 62.62
CA ALA A 172 -60.36 27.50 62.44
C ALA A 172 -61.47 27.13 63.45
N SER A 173 -61.15 26.46 64.57
CA SER A 173 -62.07 26.26 65.70
C SER A 173 -61.36 26.21 67.07
N PRO A 174 -62.06 26.51 68.19
CA PRO A 174 -61.42 27.05 69.39
C PRO A 174 -60.86 26.04 70.43
N GLN A 175 -60.00 26.61 71.27
CA GLN A 175 -59.13 26.05 72.34
C GLN A 175 -59.81 25.24 73.47
N ILE A 176 -59.09 24.23 74.00
CA ILE A 176 -59.02 23.85 75.43
C ILE A 176 -57.57 23.46 75.81
N GLN A 177 -57.18 23.65 77.08
CA GLN A 177 -55.81 23.77 77.62
C GLN A 177 -55.00 22.48 77.92
N THR A 178 -53.71 22.73 78.24
CA THR A 178 -52.51 21.88 78.51
C THR A 178 -52.47 21.29 79.95
N PRO A 179 -51.43 20.61 80.53
CA PRO A 179 -49.98 20.55 80.16
C PRO A 179 -49.26 19.15 80.44
N PRO A 180 -47.95 18.99 80.80
CA PRO A 180 -47.02 18.01 80.17
C PRO A 180 -46.38 17.07 81.25
N PRO A 181 -45.06 16.66 81.34
CA PRO A 181 -43.88 16.73 80.44
C PRO A 181 -42.85 15.52 80.46
N LYS A 182 -41.75 15.65 79.69
CA LYS A 182 -40.42 14.95 79.78
C LYS A 182 -40.36 13.49 79.24
N ASN A 183 -39.22 12.98 78.70
CA ASN A 183 -37.84 13.44 78.82
C ASN A 183 -36.93 13.11 77.60
N SER A 184 -35.81 13.84 77.48
CA SER A 184 -34.71 13.57 76.54
C SER A 184 -33.82 12.41 77.01
N LYS A 185 -33.24 11.62 76.08
CA LYS A 185 -31.93 10.95 76.28
C LYS A 185 -31.25 10.49 74.97
N ARG A 186 -30.28 11.31 74.56
CA ARG A 186 -29.06 10.95 73.80
C ARG A 186 -28.36 9.71 74.38
N MET A 187 -27.87 8.80 73.53
CA MET A 187 -26.62 8.03 73.76
C MET A 187 -26.07 7.47 72.43
N LYS A 188 -24.73 7.43 72.30
CA LYS A 188 -23.99 6.82 71.18
C LYS A 188 -23.41 5.47 71.61
N HIS A 189 -23.26 4.53 70.68
CA HIS A 189 -22.21 3.51 70.67
C HIS A 189 -21.82 3.28 69.19
N ASN A 190 -20.60 3.49 68.70
CA ASN A 190 -19.28 2.94 69.05
C ASN A 190 -19.13 1.43 68.80
N ASN A 191 -18.58 1.09 67.63
CA ASN A 191 -17.37 0.27 67.46
C ASN A 191 -16.79 0.64 66.08
N LYS A 192 -15.59 1.20 65.90
CA LYS A 192 -14.24 0.90 66.44
C LYS A 192 -13.68 -0.44 65.94
N LYS A 193 -12.97 -0.38 64.81
CA LYS A 193 -11.53 -0.74 64.74
C LYS A 193 -10.90 -0.30 63.41
N LYS A 194 -10.05 0.73 63.46
CA LYS A 194 -8.87 0.82 62.59
C LYS A 194 -7.76 -0.01 63.23
N SER A 195 -6.95 -0.68 62.41
CA SER A 195 -5.49 -0.55 62.52
C SER A 195 -4.85 -0.90 61.19
N ASN A 196 -3.90 -0.06 60.76
CA ASN A 196 -2.90 -0.43 59.77
C ASN A 196 -1.96 -1.49 60.36
N GLN A 197 -1.21 -2.17 59.49
CA GLN A 197 0.24 -2.32 59.67
C GLN A 197 0.92 -2.32 58.28
N ASN A 198 2.13 -1.77 58.19
CA ASN A 198 2.79 -1.41 56.94
C ASN A 198 3.72 -2.50 56.37
N ASN A 199 4.11 -2.29 55.10
CA ASN A 199 5.46 -2.49 54.54
C ASN A 199 5.89 -3.88 54.03
N LYS A 200 6.26 -3.95 52.73
CA LYS A 200 7.61 -4.31 52.25
C LYS A 200 7.77 -4.26 50.70
N ASP A 201 8.55 -3.28 50.24
CA ASP A 201 9.62 -3.29 49.23
C ASP A 201 9.69 -4.29 48.04
N LYS A 202 10.08 -3.72 46.87
CA LYS A 202 10.77 -4.32 45.68
C LYS A 202 9.96 -5.32 44.81
N ALA A 203 9.96 -5.28 43.48
CA ALA A 203 11.00 -4.87 42.52
C ALA A 203 10.43 -4.55 41.11
N VAL A 204 11.28 -4.02 40.21
CA VAL A 204 11.05 -3.83 38.76
C VAL A 204 12.17 -4.57 38.02
N PRO A 205 11.87 -5.33 36.94
CA PRO A 205 12.37 -4.92 35.61
C PRO A 205 11.40 -5.18 34.44
N ASN A 206 11.74 -4.61 33.28
CA ASN A 206 10.96 -4.62 32.03
C ASN A 206 11.18 -5.85 31.13
N SER A 207 10.19 -6.16 30.31
CA SER A 207 10.30 -6.71 28.93
C SER A 207 8.92 -6.52 28.26
N VAL A 208 8.71 -5.75 27.19
CA VAL A 208 9.18 -5.91 25.79
C VAL A 208 8.99 -7.35 25.28
N VAL A 209 7.90 -7.58 24.53
CA VAL A 209 7.67 -8.81 23.73
C VAL A 209 7.02 -8.44 22.39
N VAL A 210 7.78 -8.64 21.32
CA VAL A 210 7.42 -8.69 19.89
C VAL A 210 8.59 -9.46 19.21
N PRO A 211 8.40 -10.29 18.15
CA PRO A 211 7.25 -11.07 17.69
C PRO A 211 7.57 -12.59 17.68
N LEU A 212 6.68 -13.41 17.09
CA LEU A 212 7.08 -14.66 16.43
C LEU A 212 6.30 -14.82 15.11
N GLY A 213 7.00 -15.22 14.05
CA GLY A 213 6.43 -15.64 12.76
C GLY A 213 6.61 -17.15 12.57
N GLU A 214 6.84 -17.58 11.32
CA GLU A 214 6.94 -18.98 10.85
C GLU A 214 5.55 -19.68 10.74
N TYR A 215 5.22 -20.46 9.70
CA TYR A 215 5.90 -20.92 8.46
C TYR A 215 4.86 -20.84 7.31
N GLU A 216 5.18 -20.43 6.08
CA GLU A 216 5.82 -21.21 4.99
C GLU A 216 4.92 -22.35 4.46
N ASP A 217 4.58 -22.28 3.17
CA ASP A 217 4.06 -23.42 2.41
C ASP A 217 4.45 -23.27 0.93
N THR A 218 4.88 -24.38 0.33
CA THR A 218 5.51 -24.44 -1.01
C THR A 218 4.63 -25.24 -1.96
N ALA A 219 4.42 -24.77 -3.20
CA ALA A 219 3.83 -25.58 -4.26
C ALA A 219 4.30 -25.15 -5.66
N ASP A 220 4.53 -26.17 -6.48
CA ASP A 220 5.07 -26.23 -7.85
C ASP A 220 4.52 -25.21 -8.89
#